data_AF-A0A645EHH8-F1
#
_entry.id   AF-A0A645EHH8-F1
#
_cell.length_a   1.000
_cell.length_b   1.000
_cell.length_c   1.000
_cell.angle_alpha   90.00
_cell.angle_beta   90.00
_cell.angle_gamma   90.00
#
_symmetry.space_group_name_H-M   'P 1'
#
loop_
_entity.id
_entity.type
_entity.pdbx_description
1 polymer ?
#
loop_
_entity_poly.entity_id
_entity_poly.type
_entity_poly.pdbx_seq_one_letter_code
_entity_poly.pdbx_strand_id
1 'polypeptide(L)' 'MADLVEPGGVIILAGILAEQADGVIDSAGKHGLTFVEKRQSGDWVALVCRCE' A
#
# COMPACT_ATOMS: atom_id res chain seq x y z
N MET A 1 -4.92 -7.86 -7.71
CA MET A 1 -4.65 -6.41 -7.87
C MET A 1 -3.15 -6.18 -7.95
N ALA A 2 -2.36 -6.81 -7.08
CA ALA A 2 -0.92 -6.93 -7.24
C ALA A 2 -0.55 -7.53 -8.61
N ASP A 3 -1.32 -8.51 -9.08
CA ASP A 3 -1.13 -9.20 -10.38
C ASP A 3 -1.35 -8.31 -11.62
N LEU A 4 -1.83 -7.07 -11.43
CA LEU A 4 -2.02 -6.08 -12.49
C LEU A 4 -0.86 -5.08 -12.56
N VAL A 5 0.07 -5.14 -11.61
CA VAL A 5 1.24 -4.28 -11.54
C VAL A 5 2.40 -5.08 -12.13
N GLU A 6 3.04 -4.53 -13.16
CA GLU A 6 4.24 -5.14 -13.74
C GLU A 6 5.36 -5.26 -12.69
N PRO A 7 6.28 -6.24 -12.81
CA PRO A 7 7.43 -6.37 -11.92
C PRO A 7 8.25 -5.08 -11.82
N GLY A 8 8.57 -4.66 -10.60
CA GLY A 8 9.22 -3.37 -10.30
C GLY A 8 8.27 -2.17 -10.30
N GLY A 9 7.01 -2.36 -10.68
CA GLY A 9 5.97 -1.34 -10.69
C GLY A 9 5.52 -0.93 -9.29
N VAL A 10 4.85 0.23 -9.21
CA VAL A 10 4.42 0.82 -7.94
C VAL A 10 2.91 0.99 -7.95
N ILE A 11 2.27 0.66 -6.83
CA ILE A 11 0.85 0.90 -6.58
C ILE A 11 0.67 1.85 -5.41
N ILE A 12 -0.26 2.79 -5.56
CA ILE A 12 -0.61 3.77 -4.54
C ILE A 12 -2.01 3.43 -4.03
N LEU A 13 -2.11 3.07 -2.75
CA LEU A 13 -3.37 2.78 -2.06
C LEU A 13 -3.71 3.99 -1.18
N ALA A 14 -4.73 4.76 -1.55
CA ALA A 14 -5.14 5.97 -0.84
C ALA A 14 -6.58 5.88 -0.34
N GLY A 15 -6.96 6.81 0.54
CA GLY A 15 -8.30 6.82 1.16
C GLY A 15 -8.43 5.80 2.29
N ILE A 16 -7.31 5.47 2.94
CA ILE A 16 -7.27 4.53 4.06
C ILE A 16 -7.42 5.31 5.36
N LEU A 17 -8.27 4.88 6.28
CA LEU A 17 -8.31 5.47 7.62
C LEU A 17 -7.03 5.11 8.38
N ALA A 18 -6.48 6.05 9.16
CA ALA A 18 -5.19 5.87 9.83
C ALA A 18 -5.11 4.60 10.70
N GLU A 19 -6.19 4.24 11.39
CA GLU A 19 -6.30 3.02 12.19
C GLU A 19 -6.29 1.72 11.36
N GLN A 20 -6.61 1.81 10.07
CA GLN A 20 -6.65 0.67 9.15
C GLN A 20 -5.34 0.51 8.35
N ALA A 21 -4.43 1.49 8.41
CA ALA A 21 -3.23 1.54 7.58
C ALA A 21 -2.35 0.30 7.74
N ASP A 22 -2.09 -0.12 8.98
CA ASP A 22 -1.22 -1.28 9.24
C ASP A 22 -1.84 -2.58 8.72
N GLY A 23 -3.16 -2.74 8.83
CA GLY A 23 -3.88 -3.89 8.26
C GLY A 23 -3.80 -3.93 6.73
N VAL A 24 -3.80 -2.77 6.07
CA VAL A 24 -3.62 -2.69 4.61
C VAL A 24 -2.18 -3.04 4.23
N ILE A 25 -1.17 -2.59 4.99
CA ILE A 25 0.24 -2.95 4.77
C ILE A 25 0.42 -4.47 4.89
N ASP A 26 -0.13 -5.09 5.94
CA ASP A 26 -0.06 -6.53 6.15
C ASP A 26 -0.72 -7.32 5.01
N SER A 27 -1.88 -6.85 4.54
CA SER A 27 -2.54 -7.46 3.39
C SER A 27 -1.76 -7.28 2.10
N ALA A 28 -1.11 -6.13 1.90
CA ALA A 28 -0.25 -5.87 0.75
C ALA A 28 0.95 -6.84 0.72
N GLY A 29 1.60 -7.04 1.87
CA GLY A 29 2.69 -8.02 2.02
C GLY A 29 2.28 -9.45 1.69
N LYS A 30 1.08 -9.87 2.12
CA LYS A 30 0.52 -11.20 1.76
C LYS A 30 0.27 -11.37 0.25
N HIS A 31 0.16 -10.28 -0.49
CA HIS A 31 -0.01 -10.26 -1.94
C HIS A 31 1.30 -9.99 -2.70
N GLY A 32 2.46 -10.12 -2.06
CA GLY A 32 3.76 -9.93 -2.71
C GLY A 32 4.11 -8.47 -2.99
N LEU A 33 3.43 -7.53 -2.34
CA LEU A 33 3.75 -6.11 -2.43
C LEU A 33 4.62 -5.68 -1.24
N THR A 34 5.72 -5.01 -1.54
CA THR A 34 6.64 -4.48 -0.53
C THR A 34 6.26 -3.03 -0.21
N PHE A 35 6.03 -2.73 1.06
CA PHE A 35 5.75 -1.36 1.52
C PHE A 35 6.96 -0.44 1.30
N VAL A 36 6.71 0.76 0.78
CA VAL A 36 7.75 1.75 0.46
C VAL A 36 7.59 3.02 1.27
N GLU A 37 6.39 3.61 1.26
CA GLU A 37 6.16 4.92 1.89
C GLU A 37 4.72 5.04 2.42
N LYS A 38 4.56 5.75 3.54
CA LYS A 38 3.27 6.17 4.09
C LYS A 38 3.19 7.69 4.13
N ARG A 39 2.12 8.24 3.56
CA ARG A 39 1.73 9.65 3.67
C ARG A 39 0.44 9.74 4.47
N GLN A 40 0.36 10.68 5.40
CA GLN A 40 -0.84 10.92 6.19
C GLN A 40 -1.27 12.38 6.11
N SER A 41 -2.58 12.61 6.02
CA SER A 41 -3.20 13.93 6.09
C SER A 41 -4.48 13.82 6.94
N GLY A 42 -4.40 14.31 8.18
CA GLY A 42 -5.44 14.09 9.18
C GLY A 42 -5.65 12.60 9.43
N ASP A 43 -6.90 12.14 9.31
CA ASP A 43 -7.28 10.73 9.50
C ASP A 43 -7.04 9.86 8.26
N TRP A 44 -6.64 10.46 7.15
CA TRP A 44 -6.46 9.76 5.88
C TRP A 44 -5.00 9.42 5.62
N VAL A 45 -4.78 8.21 5.12
CA VAL A 45 -3.49 7.65 4.78
C VAL A 45 -3.47 7.24 3.30
N ALA A 46 -2.32 7.50 2.67
CA ALA A 46 -1.93 6.89 1.41
C ALA A 46 -0.66 6.06 1.62
N LEU A 47 -0.65 4.86 1.06
CA LEU A 47 0.45 3.91 1.09
C LEU A 47 1.00 3.72 -0.32
N VAL A 48 2.31 3.67 -0.43
CA VAL A 48 3.03 3.32 -1.64
C VAL A 48 3.61 1.92 -1.43
N CYS A 49 3.29 0.99 -2.32
CA CYS A 49 3.85 -0.36 -2.32
C CYS A 49 4.44 -0.68 -3.70
N ARG A 50 5.50 -1.49 -3.72
CA ARG A 50 6.14 -1.96 -4.96
C ARG A 50 5.82 -3.43 -5.17
N CYS A 51 5.49 -3.81 -6.40
CA CYS A 51 5.44 -5.21 -6.80
C CYS A 51 6.86 -5.62 -7.18
N GLU A 52 7.44 -6.59 -6.48
CA GLU A 52 8.74 -7.16 -6.82
C GLU A 52 8.61 -8.29 -7.85
#